data_AF-U5S196-F1
#
_entry.id   AF-U5S196-F1
#
_cell.length_a   1.000
_cell.length_b   1.000
_cell.length_c   1.000
_cell.angle_alpha   90.00
_cell.angle_beta   90.00
_cell.angle_gamma   90.00
#
_symmetry.space_group_name_H-M   'P 1'
#
loop_
_entity.id
_entity.type
_entity.pdbx_description
1 polymer ?
#
loop_
_entity_poly.entity_id
_entity_poly.type
_entity_poly.pdbx_seq_one_letter_code
_entity_poly.pdbx_strand_id
1 'polypeptide(L)'
;MKGLGLTGVTLGSASALSPQFRDLDELANSAKVVNKRGWWVKERDYGNPTIEIDWNLMKRRDLRGFSNWDYASLMMAFPGGPPAFKANTPKQAAAVTAKAKEIWPDYAGPTIRDKALSSSFWASAYGHSGYCRSQNQHGMPTEIPAPRPSAINTPAWEGTPEENAAMLRAVFSLVGLGPVIGTTMLDEKSQNFIWEYSGVSWTGDESVPGNKHIVLDSGITESYVDATSFHIPTSQKYVIATHNISCDGFLRRSMAG
;
A
#
# COMPACT_ATOMS: atom_id res chain seq x y z
N MET A 1 26.61 40.98 2.43
CA MET A 1 25.57 40.83 3.47
C MET A 1 24.22 41.09 2.80
N LYS A 2 23.49 40.05 2.36
CA LYS A 2 22.34 39.39 3.03
C LYS A 2 21.14 40.33 3.30
N GLY A 3 20.04 40.09 2.55
CA GLY A 3 18.70 40.68 2.65
C GLY A 3 18.08 40.74 1.24
N LEU A 4 17.37 39.74 0.69
CA LEU A 4 16.10 39.09 1.08
C LEU A 4 14.97 40.09 1.34
N GLY A 5 13.97 40.10 0.44
CA GLY A 5 12.61 40.47 0.82
C GLY A 5 11.75 41.15 -0.25
N LEU A 6 10.91 40.34 -0.91
CA LEU A 6 9.50 40.67 -1.18
C LEU A 6 9.16 41.76 -2.23
N THR A 7 9.41 41.48 -3.50
CA THR A 7 8.61 42.08 -4.59
C THR A 7 7.72 41.00 -5.20
N GLY A 8 6.41 41.25 -5.10
CA GLY A 8 5.36 40.27 -5.30
C GLY A 8 5.32 39.68 -6.70
N VAL A 9 5.28 38.35 -6.74
CA VAL A 9 4.67 37.60 -7.84
C VAL A 9 3.28 37.22 -7.35
N THR A 10 2.30 37.97 -7.82
CA THR A 10 0.88 37.66 -7.64
C THR A 10 0.58 36.25 -8.15
N LEU A 11 -0.16 35.48 -7.35
CA LEU A 11 -0.60 34.08 -7.52
C LEU A 11 -1.38 33.74 -8.81
N GLY A 12 -1.36 34.59 -9.85
CA GLY A 12 -2.16 34.44 -11.08
C GLY A 12 -1.40 34.08 -12.35
N SER A 13 -0.06 34.15 -12.39
CA SER A 13 0.73 34.01 -13.63
C SER A 13 1.70 32.83 -13.64
N ALA A 14 1.77 32.02 -12.58
CA ALA A 14 2.63 30.82 -12.52
C ALA A 14 1.96 29.54 -13.07
N SER A 15 0.67 29.56 -13.41
CA SER A 15 -0.06 28.39 -13.92
C SER A 15 0.20 28.05 -15.39
N ALA A 16 0.93 28.90 -16.13
CA ALA A 16 1.19 28.72 -17.57
C ALA A 16 2.42 27.85 -17.91
N LEU A 17 3.20 27.40 -16.91
CA LEU A 17 4.43 26.60 -17.14
C LEU A 17 4.38 25.18 -16.53
N SER A 18 3.28 24.80 -15.87
CA SER A 18 3.06 23.42 -15.46
C SER A 18 2.50 22.62 -16.62
N PRO A 19 3.00 21.41 -16.92
CA PRO A 19 2.38 20.56 -17.93
C PRO A 19 0.92 20.32 -17.55
N GLN A 20 0.01 20.76 -18.42
CA GLN A 20 -1.42 20.50 -18.30
C GLN A 20 -1.68 19.16 -18.96
N PHE A 21 -1.78 18.10 -18.16
CA PHE A 21 -2.27 16.81 -18.63
C PHE A 21 -3.78 16.88 -18.73
N ARG A 22 -4.34 16.52 -19.88
CA ARG A 22 -5.78 16.54 -20.16
C ARG A 22 -6.43 15.20 -19.88
N ASP A 23 -5.68 14.12 -20.02
CA ASP A 23 -6.12 12.75 -19.81
C ASP A 23 -4.98 11.86 -19.27
N LEU A 24 -5.32 10.60 -19.02
CA LEU A 24 -4.39 9.59 -18.55
C LEU A 24 -3.35 9.22 -19.61
N ASP A 25 -3.65 9.35 -20.89
CA ASP A 25 -2.72 9.03 -21.98
C ASP A 25 -1.59 10.06 -22.04
N GLU A 26 -1.91 11.35 -21.98
CA GLU A 26 -0.93 12.43 -21.87
C GLU A 26 -0.07 12.31 -20.60
N LEU A 27 -0.68 11.89 -19.49
CA LEU A 27 0.06 11.64 -18.25
C LEU A 27 0.96 10.40 -18.37
N ALA A 28 0.46 9.27 -18.86
CA ALA A 28 1.22 8.03 -19.04
C ALA A 28 2.41 8.21 -19.99
N ASN A 29 2.26 9.01 -21.03
CA ASN A 29 3.33 9.39 -21.95
C ASN A 29 4.30 10.45 -21.39
N SER A 30 4.07 10.95 -20.17
CA SER A 30 4.91 11.95 -19.53
C SER A 30 6.18 11.35 -18.95
N ALA A 31 7.30 12.05 -19.15
CA ALA A 31 8.54 11.78 -18.41
C ALA A 31 8.38 11.89 -16.87
N LYS A 32 7.29 12.49 -16.38
CA LYS A 32 6.99 12.61 -14.94
C LYS A 32 6.44 11.33 -14.30
N VAL A 33 5.92 10.40 -15.11
CA VAL A 33 5.42 9.11 -14.62
C VAL A 33 6.55 8.12 -14.36
N VAL A 34 7.72 8.34 -14.96
CA VAL A 34 8.93 7.56 -14.71
C VAL A 34 9.66 8.08 -13.48
N ASN A 35 9.83 7.21 -12.48
CA ASN A 35 10.60 7.54 -11.30
C ASN A 35 12.11 7.50 -11.63
N LYS A 36 12.74 8.68 -11.76
CA LYS A 36 14.19 8.79 -11.97
C LYS A 36 14.92 8.40 -10.68
N ARG A 37 15.54 7.23 -10.68
CA ARG A 37 16.39 6.78 -9.57
C ARG A 37 17.74 7.53 -9.61
N GLY A 38 18.36 7.68 -8.45
CA GLY A 38 19.72 8.27 -8.36
C GLY A 38 20.72 7.44 -9.17
N TRP A 39 21.79 8.09 -9.65
CA TRP A 39 22.80 7.47 -10.54
C TRP A 39 23.50 6.23 -9.95
N TRP A 40 23.48 6.09 -8.62
CA TRP A 40 24.03 4.96 -7.88
C TRP A 40 23.08 3.76 -7.80
N VAL A 41 21.79 3.91 -8.13
CA VAL A 41 20.84 2.80 -8.15
C VAL A 41 21.07 2.00 -9.43
N LYS A 42 21.24 0.68 -9.27
CA LYS A 42 21.46 -0.26 -10.37
C LYS A 42 20.32 -1.27 -10.42
N GLU A 43 19.99 -1.71 -11.62
CA GLU A 43 19.02 -2.78 -11.84
C GLU A 43 19.69 -4.14 -11.65
N ARG A 44 18.89 -5.12 -11.26
CA ARG A 44 19.30 -6.52 -11.11
C ARG A 44 18.27 -7.41 -11.76
N ASP A 45 18.71 -8.60 -12.15
CA ASP A 45 17.82 -9.59 -12.73
C ASP A 45 16.74 -10.02 -11.73
N TYR A 46 15.60 -10.39 -12.29
CA TYR A 46 14.49 -10.91 -11.52
C TYR A 46 14.89 -12.18 -10.73
N GLY A 47 14.43 -12.29 -9.49
CA GLY A 47 14.80 -13.39 -8.58
C GLY A 47 16.24 -13.32 -8.05
N ASN A 48 16.97 -12.22 -8.30
CA ASN A 48 18.33 -12.00 -7.82
C ASN A 48 18.44 -10.69 -6.99
N PRO A 49 17.81 -10.61 -5.80
CA PRO A 49 17.93 -9.44 -4.94
C PRO A 49 19.35 -9.32 -4.35
N THR A 50 19.60 -8.22 -3.61
CA THR A 50 20.91 -8.00 -2.95
C THR A 50 21.14 -8.91 -1.74
N ILE A 51 20.09 -9.56 -1.26
CA ILE A 51 20.15 -10.57 -0.21
C ILE A 51 20.10 -11.96 -0.87
N GLU A 52 20.90 -12.89 -0.37
CA GLU A 52 20.85 -14.26 -0.85
C GLU A 52 19.54 -14.92 -0.42
N ILE A 53 18.84 -15.56 -1.36
CA ILE A 53 17.63 -16.33 -1.12
C ILE A 53 17.89 -17.76 -1.57
N ASP A 54 17.81 -18.71 -0.64
CA ASP A 54 17.78 -20.13 -0.98
C ASP A 54 16.37 -20.52 -1.44
N TRP A 55 16.18 -20.49 -2.75
CA TRP A 55 14.91 -20.82 -3.39
C TRP A 55 14.44 -22.27 -3.14
N ASN A 56 15.33 -23.19 -2.73
CA ASN A 56 14.95 -24.58 -2.40
C ASN A 56 14.30 -24.69 -1.01
N LEU A 57 14.60 -23.74 -0.12
CA LEU A 57 14.01 -23.66 1.22
C LEU A 57 12.74 -22.82 1.24
N MET A 58 12.59 -21.91 0.28
CA MET A 58 11.40 -21.07 0.15
C MET A 58 10.17 -21.93 -0.20
N LYS A 59 9.16 -21.87 0.66
CA LYS A 59 7.87 -22.55 0.48
C LYS A 59 6.75 -21.61 0.91
N ARG A 60 5.56 -21.83 0.34
CA ARG A 60 4.35 -21.13 0.75
C ARG A 60 4.10 -21.32 2.25
N ARG A 61 3.85 -20.22 2.95
CA ARG A 61 3.65 -20.23 4.41
C ARG A 61 2.22 -20.57 4.76
N ASP A 62 2.02 -21.51 5.68
CA ASP A 62 0.75 -21.76 6.34
C ASP A 62 0.54 -20.75 7.48
N LEU A 63 -0.51 -19.94 7.39
CA LEU A 63 -0.87 -18.98 8.44
C LEU A 63 -2.04 -19.42 9.31
N ARG A 64 -2.54 -20.65 9.18
CA ARG A 64 -3.58 -21.14 10.08
C ARG A 64 -3.14 -21.01 11.53
N GLY A 65 -3.99 -20.41 12.36
CA GLY A 65 -3.69 -20.13 13.77
C GLY A 65 -2.86 -18.88 14.04
N PHE A 66 -2.40 -18.16 13.02
CA PHE A 66 -1.74 -16.86 13.16
C PHE A 66 -2.73 -15.72 12.86
N SER A 67 -2.70 -14.67 13.68
CA SER A 67 -3.43 -13.42 13.37
C SER A 67 -2.64 -12.57 12.40
N ASN A 68 -3.32 -11.84 11.50
CA ASN A 68 -2.68 -10.95 10.52
C ASN A 68 -1.83 -9.85 11.18
N TRP A 69 -2.11 -9.54 12.44
CA TRP A 69 -1.36 -8.58 13.26
C TRP A 69 -0.61 -9.23 14.43
N ASP A 70 -0.70 -10.56 14.53
CA ASP A 70 -0.09 -11.44 15.53
C ASP A 70 -0.12 -10.94 16.99
N TYR A 71 -1.09 -10.09 17.34
CA TYR A 71 -1.07 -9.39 18.62
C TYR A 71 -1.15 -10.36 19.80
N ALA A 72 -1.93 -11.44 19.66
CA ALA A 72 -2.05 -12.49 20.65
C ALA A 72 -0.73 -13.26 20.85
N SER A 73 -0.05 -13.69 19.78
CA SER A 73 1.22 -14.41 19.93
C SER A 73 2.34 -13.47 20.38
N LEU A 74 2.34 -12.21 19.94
CA LEU A 74 3.26 -11.17 20.41
C LEU A 74 3.12 -10.94 21.92
N MET A 75 1.87 -10.87 22.42
CA MET A 75 1.59 -10.76 23.86
C MET A 75 2.06 -12.00 24.63
N MET A 76 1.86 -13.19 24.08
CA MET A 76 2.26 -14.45 24.71
C MET A 76 3.78 -14.66 24.72
N ALA A 77 4.48 -14.22 23.67
CA ALA A 77 5.93 -14.31 23.54
C ALA A 77 6.67 -13.19 24.28
N PHE A 78 5.98 -12.13 24.70
CA PHE A 78 6.59 -11.04 25.46
C PHE A 78 7.11 -11.56 26.81
N PRO A 79 8.34 -11.22 27.22
CA PRO A 79 8.85 -11.60 28.54
C PRO A 79 7.92 -11.14 29.67
N GLY A 80 7.38 -12.09 30.45
CA GLY A 80 6.35 -11.84 31.47
C GLY A 80 4.90 -11.96 30.97
N GLY A 81 4.71 -12.39 29.72
CA GLY A 81 3.44 -12.75 29.12
C GLY A 81 2.48 -11.57 28.89
N PRO A 82 1.20 -11.86 28.61
CA PRO A 82 0.20 -10.85 28.29
C PRO A 82 0.03 -9.75 29.34
N PRO A 83 0.10 -10.01 30.67
CA PRO A 83 0.03 -8.95 31.68
C PRO A 83 1.20 -7.96 31.59
N ALA A 84 2.44 -8.47 31.41
CA ALA A 84 3.62 -7.63 31.27
C ALA A 84 3.59 -6.83 29.96
N PHE A 85 3.10 -7.43 28.88
CA PHE A 85 2.88 -6.73 27.61
C PHE A 85 1.91 -5.55 27.80
N LYS A 86 0.72 -5.80 28.39
CA LYS A 86 -0.29 -4.75 28.66
C LYS A 86 0.25 -3.65 29.57
N ALA A 87 1.04 -3.99 30.57
CA ALA A 87 1.66 -3.00 31.46
C ALA A 87 2.73 -2.14 30.75
N ASN A 88 3.32 -2.62 29.66
CA ASN A 88 4.30 -1.88 28.87
C ASN A 88 3.68 -1.12 27.69
N THR A 89 2.46 -1.44 27.24
CA THR A 89 1.79 -0.72 26.15
C THR A 89 1.70 0.81 26.42
N PRO A 90 1.33 1.30 27.62
CA PRO A 90 1.32 2.74 27.91
C PRO A 90 2.72 3.38 27.87
N LYS A 91 3.79 2.60 28.08
CA LYS A 91 5.17 3.10 28.02
C LYS A 91 5.64 3.36 26.59
N GLN A 92 4.96 2.78 25.59
CA GLN A 92 5.24 3.04 24.19
C GLN A 92 5.04 4.52 23.86
N ALA A 93 3.96 5.15 24.31
CA ALA A 93 3.71 6.58 24.09
C ALA A 93 4.82 7.46 24.70
N ALA A 94 5.29 7.12 25.90
CA ALA A 94 6.40 7.81 26.55
C ALA A 94 7.72 7.61 25.80
N ALA A 95 8.02 6.39 25.34
CA ALA A 95 9.22 6.09 24.55
C ALA A 95 9.22 6.79 23.18
N VAL A 96 8.06 6.80 22.51
CA VAL A 96 7.86 7.51 21.24
C VAL A 96 8.04 9.03 21.44
N THR A 97 7.48 9.59 22.52
CA THR A 97 7.66 11.01 22.87
C THR A 97 9.12 11.32 23.17
N ALA A 98 9.82 10.46 23.93
CA ALA A 98 11.23 10.63 24.24
C ALA A 98 12.09 10.60 22.97
N LYS A 99 11.82 9.66 22.05
CA LYS A 99 12.54 9.57 20.77
C LYS A 99 12.25 10.78 19.88
N ALA A 100 11.01 11.28 19.88
CA ALA A 100 10.66 12.49 19.15
C ALA A 100 11.43 13.71 19.68
N LYS A 101 11.60 13.85 21.00
CA LYS A 101 12.42 14.92 21.59
C LYS A 101 13.92 14.79 21.30
N GLU A 102 14.43 13.56 21.21
CA GLU A 102 15.83 13.29 20.82
C GLU A 102 16.09 13.76 19.37
N ILE A 103 15.19 13.44 18.45
CA ILE A 103 15.32 13.79 17.03
C ILE A 103 14.98 15.27 16.79
N TRP A 104 13.98 15.80 17.49
CA TRP A 104 13.48 17.18 17.40
C TRP A 104 13.47 17.84 18.77
N PRO A 105 14.55 18.52 19.18
CA PRO A 105 14.67 19.13 20.51
C PRO A 105 13.57 20.15 20.84
N ASP A 106 12.95 20.76 19.82
CA ASP A 106 11.85 21.72 19.92
C ASP A 106 10.46 21.04 19.96
N TYR A 107 10.39 19.71 20.03
CA TYR A 107 9.12 18.98 20.05
C TYR A 107 8.35 19.21 21.35
N ALA A 108 7.26 19.97 21.25
CA ALA A 108 6.34 20.28 22.34
C ALA A 108 5.15 19.30 22.46
N GLY A 109 5.11 18.23 21.64
CA GLY A 109 3.98 17.31 21.54
C GLY A 109 3.02 17.63 20.38
N PRO A 110 2.01 16.77 20.14
CA PRO A 110 1.04 16.96 19.06
C PRO A 110 0.09 18.12 19.38
N THR A 111 -0.11 19.00 18.41
CA THR A 111 -1.10 20.09 18.49
C THR A 111 -2.52 19.57 18.24
N ILE A 112 -3.53 20.42 18.46
CA ILE A 112 -4.91 20.09 18.09
C ILE A 112 -5.07 19.81 16.58
N ARG A 113 -4.26 20.47 15.73
CA ARG A 113 -4.26 20.25 14.29
C ARG A 113 -3.68 18.87 13.94
N ASP A 114 -2.64 18.46 14.65
CA ASP A 114 -2.02 17.13 14.48
C ASP A 114 -2.99 16.01 14.90
N LYS A 115 -3.72 16.20 16.00
CA LYS A 115 -4.75 15.26 16.44
C LYS A 115 -5.94 15.21 15.48
N ALA A 116 -6.40 16.34 14.98
CA ALA A 116 -7.48 16.39 13.99
C ALA A 116 -7.07 15.70 12.67
N LEU A 117 -5.83 15.92 12.22
CA LEU A 117 -5.27 15.25 11.05
C LEU A 117 -5.15 13.73 11.26
N SER A 118 -4.61 13.30 12.41
CA SER A 118 -4.54 11.89 12.80
C SER A 118 -5.94 11.25 12.79
N SER A 119 -6.92 11.86 13.46
CA SER A 119 -8.31 11.37 13.46
C SER A 119 -8.92 11.29 12.06
N SER A 120 -8.59 12.23 11.17
CA SER A 120 -9.04 12.18 9.77
C SER A 120 -8.42 11.01 9.00
N PHE A 121 -7.13 10.72 9.21
CA PHE A 121 -6.49 9.54 8.63
C PHE A 121 -7.04 8.25 9.20
N TRP A 122 -7.29 8.16 10.51
CA TRP A 122 -7.94 7.01 11.13
C TRP A 122 -9.37 6.79 10.59
N ALA A 123 -10.13 7.87 10.37
CA ALA A 123 -11.44 7.80 9.74
C ALA A 123 -11.37 7.28 8.29
N SER A 124 -10.28 7.57 7.57
CA SER A 124 -10.03 7.03 6.22
C SER A 124 -9.39 5.63 6.21
N ALA A 125 -8.69 5.22 7.28
CA ALA A 125 -7.88 4.00 7.32
C ALA A 125 -8.58 2.76 7.92
N TYR A 126 -9.66 2.94 8.69
CA TYR A 126 -10.35 1.86 9.41
C TYR A 126 -11.69 1.42 8.81
N GLY A 127 -11.92 1.71 7.53
CA GLY A 127 -12.98 1.06 6.76
C GLY A 127 -12.39 -0.07 5.95
N HIS A 128 -12.38 -1.29 6.49
CA HIS A 128 -12.29 -2.55 5.74
C HIS A 128 -11.28 -2.54 4.56
N SER A 129 -10.13 -3.18 4.75
CA SER A 129 -9.26 -3.67 3.66
C SER A 129 -10.01 -4.52 2.61
N GLY A 130 -11.28 -4.87 2.85
CA GLY A 130 -12.23 -5.36 1.85
C GLY A 130 -13.19 -4.26 1.39
N TYR A 131 -12.84 -3.58 0.29
CA TYR A 131 -13.72 -2.80 -0.57
C TYR A 131 -14.51 -1.67 0.10
N CYS A 132 -14.39 -0.46 -0.47
CA CYS A 132 -15.35 0.64 -0.30
C CYS A 132 -16.74 0.26 -0.85
N ARG A 133 -17.37 -0.82 -0.35
CA ARG A 133 -18.72 -1.26 -0.74
C ARG A 133 -19.73 -0.20 -0.32
N SER A 134 -20.60 0.16 -1.27
CA SER A 134 -21.70 1.12 -1.05
C SER A 134 -21.27 2.53 -0.67
N GLN A 135 -20.07 2.96 -1.06
CA GLN A 135 -19.71 4.38 -0.95
C GLN A 135 -20.55 5.19 -1.92
N ASN A 136 -21.04 6.33 -1.43
CA ASN A 136 -21.84 7.25 -2.21
C ASN A 136 -20.99 8.49 -2.48
N GLN A 137 -20.53 8.66 -3.72
CA GLN A 137 -19.79 9.85 -4.13
C GLN A 137 -20.80 10.87 -4.67
N HIS A 138 -21.15 11.86 -3.85
CA HIS A 138 -22.08 12.95 -4.20
C HIS A 138 -23.50 12.53 -4.63
N GLY A 139 -24.07 11.51 -4.01
CA GLY A 139 -25.40 10.98 -4.35
C GLY A 139 -25.38 9.84 -5.37
N MET A 140 -24.23 9.56 -6.00
CA MET A 140 -24.07 8.46 -6.96
C MET A 140 -23.60 7.17 -6.27
N PRO A 141 -24.35 6.06 -6.40
CA PRO A 141 -23.86 4.75 -5.98
C PRO A 141 -22.65 4.36 -6.84
N THR A 142 -21.55 3.98 -6.22
CA THR A 142 -20.42 3.38 -6.94
C THR A 142 -20.77 1.96 -7.38
N GLU A 143 -20.65 1.65 -8.67
CA GLU A 143 -20.75 0.28 -9.18
C GLU A 143 -19.52 -0.54 -8.76
N ILE A 144 -19.75 -1.66 -8.08
CA ILE A 144 -18.69 -2.52 -7.54
C ILE A 144 -18.99 -3.98 -7.90
N PRO A 145 -18.07 -4.68 -8.58
CA PRO A 145 -16.82 -4.17 -9.14
C PRO A 145 -17.06 -3.17 -10.29
N ALA A 146 -16.04 -2.39 -10.66
CA ALA A 146 -16.11 -1.56 -11.85
C ALA A 146 -16.49 -2.42 -13.08
N PRO A 147 -17.35 -1.92 -13.98
CA PRO A 147 -17.81 -2.70 -15.11
C PRO A 147 -16.65 -3.07 -16.04
N ARG A 148 -16.71 -4.27 -16.62
CA ARG A 148 -15.73 -4.68 -17.64
C ARG A 148 -15.85 -3.80 -18.88
N PRO A 149 -14.76 -3.59 -19.64
CA PRO A 149 -14.84 -2.88 -20.91
C PRO A 149 -15.96 -3.42 -21.83
N SER A 150 -16.09 -4.74 -21.93
CA SER A 150 -17.16 -5.39 -22.71
C SER A 150 -18.57 -5.09 -22.19
N ALA A 151 -18.75 -4.93 -20.87
CA ALA A 151 -20.04 -4.59 -20.26
C ALA A 151 -20.49 -3.16 -20.59
N ILE A 152 -19.54 -2.28 -20.94
CA ILE A 152 -19.79 -0.90 -21.39
C ILE A 152 -19.45 -0.70 -22.88
N ASN A 153 -19.41 -1.78 -23.67
CA ASN A 153 -19.13 -1.76 -25.11
C ASN A 153 -17.84 -1.01 -25.50
N THR A 154 -16.83 -1.06 -24.64
CA THR A 154 -15.52 -0.44 -24.85
C THR A 154 -14.48 -1.56 -25.02
N PRO A 155 -13.52 -1.44 -25.95
CA PRO A 155 -12.44 -2.41 -26.06
C PRO A 155 -11.57 -2.42 -24.80
N ALA A 156 -10.99 -3.57 -24.46
CA ALA A 156 -9.96 -3.62 -23.43
C ALA A 156 -8.71 -2.86 -23.91
N TRP A 157 -8.05 -2.17 -22.99
CA TRP A 157 -6.76 -1.55 -23.27
C TRP A 157 -5.72 -2.64 -23.54
N GLU A 158 -5.00 -2.51 -24.64
CA GLU A 158 -3.90 -3.40 -25.04
C GLU A 158 -2.69 -2.53 -25.37
N GLY A 159 -1.61 -2.70 -24.60
CA GLY A 159 -0.35 -2.00 -24.77
C GLY A 159 0.83 -2.91 -24.48
N THR A 160 2.04 -2.43 -24.78
CA THR A 160 3.28 -3.09 -24.36
C THR A 160 3.38 -3.14 -22.83
N PRO A 161 4.19 -4.05 -22.26
CA PRO A 161 4.43 -4.08 -20.81
C PRO A 161 4.85 -2.72 -20.24
N GLU A 162 5.66 -1.96 -21.00
CA GLU A 162 6.14 -0.63 -20.63
C GLU A 162 5.02 0.41 -20.61
N GLU A 163 4.17 0.42 -21.64
CA GLU A 163 2.99 1.31 -21.73
C GLU A 163 1.98 1.00 -20.63
N ASN A 164 1.73 -0.29 -20.37
CA ASN A 164 0.83 -0.73 -19.30
C ASN A 164 1.37 -0.32 -17.92
N ALA A 165 2.68 -0.47 -17.68
CA ALA A 165 3.30 -0.03 -16.44
C ALA A 165 3.25 1.50 -16.28
N ALA A 166 3.43 2.26 -17.36
CA ALA A 166 3.29 3.72 -17.35
C ALA A 166 1.85 4.14 -17.05
N MET A 167 0.86 3.50 -17.67
CA MET A 167 -0.56 3.74 -17.40
C MET A 167 -0.90 3.46 -15.93
N LEU A 168 -0.44 2.34 -15.37
CA LEU A 168 -0.63 2.02 -13.96
C LEU A 168 0.00 3.09 -13.04
N ARG A 169 1.22 3.55 -13.34
CA ARG A 169 1.86 4.63 -12.56
C ARG A 169 1.08 5.95 -12.65
N ALA A 170 0.52 6.28 -13.81
CA ALA A 170 -0.33 7.46 -14.00
C ALA A 170 -1.58 7.38 -13.09
N VAL A 171 -2.29 6.25 -13.14
CA VAL A 171 -3.46 5.98 -12.29
C VAL A 171 -3.11 6.02 -10.81
N PHE A 172 -2.04 5.33 -10.39
CA PHE A 172 -1.62 5.30 -8.98
C PHE A 172 -1.13 6.66 -8.46
N SER A 173 -0.56 7.49 -9.33
CA SER A 173 -0.23 8.87 -8.99
C SER A 173 -1.49 9.71 -8.75
N LEU A 174 -2.54 9.53 -9.56
CA LEU A 174 -3.82 10.22 -9.40
C LEU A 174 -4.51 9.86 -8.08
N VAL A 175 -4.47 8.59 -7.67
CA VAL A 175 -5.11 8.12 -6.43
C VAL A 175 -4.22 8.24 -5.18
N GLY A 176 -3.10 8.98 -5.27
CA GLY A 176 -2.24 9.28 -4.11
C GLY A 176 -1.31 8.14 -3.66
N LEU A 177 -1.24 7.03 -4.41
CA LEU A 177 -0.27 5.96 -4.19
C LEU A 177 1.11 6.28 -4.81
N GLY A 178 1.18 7.33 -5.63
CA GLY A 178 2.40 7.82 -6.28
C GLY A 178 2.90 6.93 -7.43
N PRO A 179 3.95 7.34 -8.16
CA PRO A 179 4.51 6.56 -9.27
C PRO A 179 5.38 5.38 -8.79
N VAL A 180 5.48 5.15 -7.47
CA VAL A 180 6.31 4.09 -6.89
C VAL A 180 5.54 2.78 -6.92
N ILE A 181 5.57 2.16 -8.10
CA ILE A 181 5.10 0.80 -8.29
C ILE A 181 6.27 -0.09 -8.69
N GLY A 182 6.26 -1.32 -8.17
CA GLY A 182 7.04 -2.44 -8.66
C GLY A 182 6.10 -3.43 -9.33
N THR A 183 6.52 -3.98 -10.45
CA THR A 183 5.80 -5.07 -11.13
C THR A 183 6.69 -6.30 -11.10
N THR A 184 6.11 -7.45 -10.79
CA THR A 184 6.81 -8.74 -10.82
C THR A 184 5.90 -9.81 -11.42
N MET A 185 6.49 -10.88 -11.93
CA MET A 185 5.73 -12.05 -12.37
C MET A 185 5.40 -12.98 -11.20
N LEU A 186 4.30 -13.73 -11.30
CA LEU A 186 3.97 -14.90 -10.48
C LEU A 186 4.47 -16.17 -11.19
N ASP A 187 5.78 -16.37 -11.13
CA ASP A 187 6.44 -17.59 -11.56
C ASP A 187 6.55 -18.62 -10.42
N GLU A 188 7.09 -19.81 -10.72
CA GLU A 188 7.26 -20.90 -9.76
C GLU A 188 7.96 -20.46 -8.45
N LYS A 189 8.97 -19.58 -8.56
CA LYS A 189 9.70 -19.08 -7.39
C LYS A 189 8.89 -18.10 -6.57
N SER A 190 8.27 -17.12 -7.21
CA SER A 190 7.55 -16.04 -6.53
C SER A 190 6.19 -16.45 -5.99
N GLN A 191 5.58 -17.51 -6.52
CA GLN A 191 4.39 -18.12 -5.94
C GLN A 191 4.62 -18.57 -4.49
N ASN A 192 5.86 -18.87 -4.09
CA ASN A 192 6.19 -19.18 -2.70
C ASN A 192 6.03 -18.00 -1.74
N PHE A 193 5.93 -16.76 -2.24
CA PHE A 193 5.60 -15.59 -1.41
C PHE A 193 4.09 -15.44 -1.15
N ILE A 194 3.24 -16.19 -1.86
CA ILE A 194 1.82 -16.28 -1.56
C ILE A 194 1.62 -17.29 -0.43
N TRP A 195 0.83 -16.93 0.58
CA TRP A 195 0.50 -17.85 1.67
C TRP A 195 -0.21 -19.10 1.13
N GLU A 196 0.04 -20.25 1.76
CA GLU A 196 -0.66 -21.51 1.47
C GLU A 196 -2.08 -21.45 2.04
N TYR A 197 -2.20 -20.95 3.28
CA TYR A 197 -3.48 -20.70 3.95
C TYR A 197 -3.51 -19.28 4.50
N SER A 198 -4.71 -18.67 4.52
CA SER A 198 -4.90 -17.40 5.20
C SER A 198 -4.79 -17.55 6.73
N GLY A 199 -4.52 -16.43 7.42
CA GLY A 199 -4.58 -16.35 8.88
C GLY A 199 -5.96 -16.66 9.47
N VAL A 200 -6.10 -16.55 10.80
CA VAL A 200 -7.40 -16.72 11.52
C VAL A 200 -8.51 -15.80 11.00
N SER A 201 -8.13 -14.69 10.37
CA SER A 201 -8.94 -13.87 9.48
C SER A 201 -8.12 -13.57 8.22
N TRP A 202 -8.75 -13.42 7.06
CA TRP A 202 -8.03 -13.00 5.84
C TRP A 202 -8.14 -11.48 5.56
N THR A 203 -9.02 -10.77 6.26
CA THR A 203 -9.22 -9.31 6.12
C THR A 203 -8.60 -8.51 7.27
N GLY A 204 -8.21 -9.20 8.36
CA GLY A 204 -7.81 -8.54 9.61
C GLY A 204 -9.00 -8.19 10.51
N ASP A 205 -10.23 -8.37 10.03
CA ASP A 205 -11.44 -8.40 10.83
C ASP A 205 -11.69 -9.83 11.31
N GLU A 206 -11.56 -10.07 12.61
CA GLU A 206 -11.72 -11.40 13.21
C GLU A 206 -13.16 -11.95 13.14
N SER A 207 -14.15 -11.12 12.77
CA SER A 207 -15.51 -11.59 12.46
C SER A 207 -15.61 -12.28 11.09
N VAL A 208 -14.60 -12.13 10.24
CA VAL A 208 -14.51 -12.74 8.90
C VAL A 208 -13.70 -14.05 8.99
N PRO A 209 -14.30 -15.23 8.79
CA PRO A 209 -13.66 -16.52 9.11
C PRO A 209 -12.44 -16.87 8.24
N GLY A 210 -11.23 -16.81 8.77
CA GLY A 210 -10.01 -17.14 8.04
C GLY A 210 -9.77 -18.63 7.73
N ASN A 211 -8.50 -19.04 7.77
CA ASN A 211 -8.02 -20.40 7.52
C ASN A 211 -8.39 -20.98 6.13
N LYS A 212 -8.61 -20.12 5.13
CA LYS A 212 -8.92 -20.57 3.77
C LYS A 212 -7.67 -21.07 3.07
N HIS A 213 -7.78 -22.17 2.34
CA HIS A 213 -6.71 -22.65 1.46
C HIS A 213 -6.60 -21.74 0.24
N ILE A 214 -5.43 -21.18 -0.02
CA ILE A 214 -5.20 -20.35 -1.21
C ILE A 214 -4.72 -21.30 -2.32
N VAL A 215 -5.51 -21.42 -3.38
CA VAL A 215 -5.26 -22.36 -4.48
C VAL A 215 -4.84 -21.57 -5.71
N LEU A 216 -3.67 -21.89 -6.26
CA LEU A 216 -3.27 -21.40 -7.58
C LEU A 216 -3.81 -22.38 -8.62
N ASP A 217 -4.81 -21.95 -9.38
CA ASP A 217 -5.65 -22.83 -10.19
C ASP A 217 -5.54 -22.47 -11.68
N SER A 218 -5.12 -23.43 -12.51
CA SER A 218 -4.99 -23.23 -13.95
C SER A 218 -6.29 -23.48 -14.72
N GLY A 219 -7.32 -24.06 -14.09
CA GLY A 219 -8.59 -24.41 -14.72
C GLY A 219 -9.60 -23.27 -14.76
N ILE A 220 -9.26 -22.11 -14.20
CA ILE A 220 -10.16 -20.98 -14.00
C ILE A 220 -9.61 -19.72 -14.63
N THR A 221 -10.49 -18.79 -14.97
CA THR A 221 -10.15 -17.48 -15.54
C THR A 221 -10.36 -16.34 -14.56
N GLU A 222 -11.07 -16.58 -13.46
CA GLU A 222 -11.45 -15.58 -12.48
C GLU A 222 -11.25 -16.10 -11.06
N SER A 223 -10.76 -15.23 -10.18
CA SER A 223 -10.59 -15.56 -8.78
C SER A 223 -11.95 -15.65 -8.09
N TYR A 224 -12.16 -16.64 -7.24
CA TYR A 224 -13.36 -16.75 -6.42
C TYR A 224 -13.03 -17.36 -5.05
N VAL A 225 -13.91 -17.11 -4.09
CA VAL A 225 -13.82 -17.63 -2.73
C VAL A 225 -15.02 -18.55 -2.49
N ASP A 226 -14.76 -19.75 -2.00
CA ASP A 226 -15.80 -20.65 -1.52
C ASP A 226 -15.75 -20.77 0.03
N ALA A 227 -16.43 -21.77 0.58
CA ALA A 227 -16.47 -21.99 2.03
C ALA A 227 -15.07 -22.20 2.65
N THR A 228 -14.18 -22.92 1.98
CA THR A 228 -12.91 -23.42 2.53
C THR A 228 -11.67 -22.88 1.81
N SER A 229 -11.82 -22.25 0.65
CA SER A 229 -10.71 -21.90 -0.21
C SER A 229 -10.87 -20.54 -0.91
N PHE A 230 -9.74 -20.01 -1.39
CA PHE A 230 -9.64 -18.88 -2.29
C PHE A 230 -8.83 -19.30 -3.51
N HIS A 231 -9.47 -19.34 -4.67
CA HIS A 231 -8.82 -19.73 -5.91
C HIS A 231 -8.33 -18.50 -6.68
N ILE A 232 -7.09 -18.56 -7.17
CA ILE A 232 -6.43 -17.53 -7.97
C ILE A 232 -6.01 -18.16 -9.30
N PRO A 233 -6.46 -17.63 -10.46
CA PRO A 233 -6.05 -18.11 -11.76
C PRO A 233 -4.54 -18.01 -11.97
N THR A 234 -3.88 -19.09 -12.41
CA THR A 234 -2.46 -19.01 -12.79
C THR A 234 -2.21 -18.18 -14.05
N SER A 235 -3.27 -17.87 -14.81
CA SER A 235 -3.24 -16.91 -15.91
C SER A 235 -3.01 -15.46 -15.45
N GLN A 236 -3.24 -15.14 -14.17
CA GLN A 236 -2.87 -13.86 -13.57
C GLN A 236 -1.36 -13.85 -13.29
N LYS A 237 -0.59 -13.45 -14.30
CA LYS A 237 0.87 -13.58 -14.29
C LYS A 237 1.60 -12.47 -13.54
N TYR A 238 0.95 -11.38 -13.15
CA TYR A 238 1.64 -10.20 -12.63
C TYR A 238 1.14 -9.82 -11.24
N VAL A 239 2.08 -9.49 -10.36
CA VAL A 239 1.83 -8.77 -9.11
C VAL A 239 2.27 -7.33 -9.30
N ILE A 240 1.41 -6.40 -8.88
CA ILE A 240 1.73 -4.99 -8.79
C ILE A 240 1.86 -4.65 -7.32
N ALA A 241 3.07 -4.34 -6.89
CA ALA A 241 3.37 -3.86 -5.55
C ALA A 241 3.39 -2.33 -5.57
N THR A 242 2.53 -1.71 -4.77
CA THR A 242 2.53 -0.26 -4.56
C THR A 242 3.19 0.07 -3.23
N HIS A 243 3.80 1.25 -3.15
CA HIS A 243 4.30 1.78 -1.90
C HIS A 243 3.62 3.11 -1.61
N ASN A 244 2.83 3.14 -0.54
CA ASN A 244 2.37 4.40 0.04
C ASN A 244 3.57 5.13 0.62
N ILE A 245 4.07 6.13 -0.11
CA ILE A 245 5.08 7.03 0.41
C ILE A 245 4.44 7.78 1.58
N SER A 246 4.73 7.34 2.79
CA SER A 246 4.32 8.05 3.99
C SER A 246 5.02 9.41 4.04
N CYS A 247 4.32 10.42 4.56
CA CYS A 247 4.93 11.71 4.90
C CYS A 247 5.78 11.57 6.17
N ASP A 248 6.75 10.65 6.17
CA ASP A 248 7.43 10.12 7.35
C ASP A 248 7.97 11.22 8.27
N GLY A 249 8.59 12.27 7.73
CA GLY A 249 9.11 13.37 8.56
C GLY A 249 8.02 14.16 9.29
N PHE A 250 6.87 14.39 8.64
CA PHE A 250 5.76 15.14 9.20
C PHE A 250 4.93 14.25 10.14
N LEU A 251 4.60 13.03 9.71
CA LEU A 251 3.83 12.05 10.47
C LEU A 251 4.56 11.56 11.72
N ARG A 252 5.88 11.35 11.66
CA ARG A 252 6.64 10.95 12.85
C ARG A 252 6.72 12.07 13.88
N ARG A 253 6.58 13.34 13.49
CA ARG A 253 6.48 14.47 14.43
C ARG A 253 5.04 14.63 14.97
N SER A 254 4.03 14.53 14.10
CA SER A 254 2.63 14.82 14.45
C SER A 254 1.89 13.65 15.09
N MET A 255 2.26 12.40 14.78
CA MET A 255 1.64 11.17 15.28
C MET A 255 2.55 10.40 16.24
N ALA A 256 3.63 11.03 16.74
CA ALA A 256 4.38 10.54 17.88
C ALA A 256 3.58 10.79 19.18
N GLY A 257 2.64 9.90 19.48
CA GLY A 257 1.80 9.95 20.67
C GLY A 257 0.68 8.95 20.64
#